data_AF-A0A838QNI8-F1
#
_entry.id   AF-A0A838QNI8-F1
#
_cell.length_a   1.000
_cell.length_b   1.000
_cell.length_c   1.000
_cell.angle_alpha   90.00
_cell.angle_beta   90.00
_cell.angle_gamma   90.00
#
_symmetry.space_group_name_H-M   'P 1'
#
loop_
_entity.id
_entity.type
_entity.pdbx_description
1 polymer ?
#
loop_
_entity_poly.entity_id
_entity_poly.type
_entity_poly.pdbx_seq_one_letter_code
_entity_poly.pdbx_strand_id
1 'polypeptide(L)' 'MESCFGTFKNELEMTEYENHRAALAAIRPYVAYYNLERKHSAIGYLTPAQFETLSRPPK' A
#
# COMPACT_ATOMS: atom_id res chain seq x y z
N MET A 1 16.87 2.61 3.77
CA MET A 1 15.75 2.65 2.81
C MET A 1 14.80 1.54 3.22
N GLU A 2 13.65 1.90 3.78
CA GLU A 2 12.57 0.93 4.02
C GLU A 2 12.08 0.40 2.66
N SER A 3 12.06 -0.91 2.48
CA SER A 3 11.62 -1.53 1.22
C SER A 3 10.10 -1.59 1.22
N CYS A 4 9.43 -0.90 0.30
CA CYS A 4 7.97 -0.92 0.18
C CYS A 4 7.41 -2.35 0.18
N PHE A 5 8.07 -3.26 -0.55
CA PHE A 5 7.70 -4.68 -0.60
C PHE A 5 8.02 -5.45 0.67
N GLY A 6 9.09 -5.07 1.38
CA GLY A 6 9.41 -5.65 2.69
C GLY A 6 8.32 -5.34 3.71
N THR A 7 7.90 -4.08 3.78
CA THR A 7 6.84 -3.63 4.67
C THR A 7 5.49 -4.23 4.29
N PHE A 8 5.19 -4.28 2.98
CA PHE A 8 3.98 -4.93 2.46
C PHE A 8 3.88 -6.39 2.90
N LYS A 9 4.95 -7.17 2.71
CA LYS A 9 4.98 -8.59 3.08
C LYS A 9 4.90 -8.80 4.59
N ASN A 10 5.55 -7.93 5.36
CA ASN A 10 5.59 -8.03 6.82
C ASN A 10 4.22 -7.73 7.44
N GLU A 11 3.60 -6.59 7.08
CA GLU A 11 2.31 -6.20 7.66
C GLU A 11 1.14 -7.05 7.21
N LEU A 12 1.20 -7.58 5.99
CA LEU A 12 0.20 -8.52 5.52
C LEU A 12 0.42 -9.93 6.09
N GLU A 13 1.52 -10.14 6.82
CA GLU A 13 2.02 -11.45 7.25
C GLU A 13 1.96 -12.44 6.07
N MET A 14 2.47 -12.00 4.92
CA MET A 14 2.22 -12.65 3.64
C MET A 14 2.81 -14.06 3.63
N THR A 15 1.94 -15.05 3.42
CA THR A 15 2.29 -16.46 3.29
C THR A 15 1.97 -16.98 1.89
N GLU A 16 2.26 -18.26 1.66
CA GLU A 16 1.81 -18.96 0.46
C GLU A 16 0.28 -19.06 0.46
N TYR A 17 -0.33 -18.69 -0.66
CA TYR A 17 -1.77 -18.82 -0.85
C TYR A 17 -2.09 -20.09 -1.63
N GLU A 18 -3.15 -20.77 -1.22
CA GLU A 18 -3.63 -21.99 -1.88
C GLU A 18 -3.94 -21.76 -3.37
N ASN A 19 -4.45 -20.58 -3.71
CA ASN A 19 -4.80 -20.23 -5.07
C ASN A 19 -4.82 -18.71 -5.27
N HIS A 20 -4.84 -18.29 -6.54
CA HIS A 20 -4.84 -16.88 -6.91
C HIS A 20 -6.03 -16.09 -6.34
N ARG A 21 -7.19 -16.72 -6.15
CA ARG A 21 -8.37 -16.05 -5.57
C ARG A 21 -8.16 -15.72 -4.09
N ALA A 22 -7.57 -16.64 -3.33
CA ALA A 22 -7.21 -16.42 -1.93
C ALA A 22 -6.18 -15.27 -1.81
N ALA A 23 -5.16 -15.26 -2.68
CA ALA A 23 -4.19 -14.17 -2.73
C ALA A 23 -4.85 -12.82 -2.99
N LEU A 24 -5.74 -12.73 -3.99
CA LEU A 24 -6.47 -11.50 -4.30
C LEU A 24 -7.36 -11.03 -3.15
N ALA A 25 -8.01 -11.96 -2.45
CA ALA A 25 -8.88 -11.63 -1.32
C ALA A 25 -8.10 -11.01 -0.15
N ALA A 26 -6.86 -11.43 0.08
CA ALA A 26 -5.99 -10.85 1.10
C ALA A 26 -5.31 -9.55 0.64
N ILE A 27 -4.79 -9.53 -0.59
CA ILE A 27 -3.99 -8.42 -1.13
C ILE A 27 -4.84 -7.18 -1.43
N ARG A 28 -6.04 -7.36 -2.01
CA ARG A 28 -6.91 -6.23 -2.40
C ARG A 28 -7.25 -5.26 -1.26
N PRO A 29 -7.79 -5.72 -0.11
CA PRO A 29 -8.12 -4.81 0.98
C PRO A 29 -6.87 -4.12 1.53
N TYR A 30 -5.75 -4.83 1.59
CA TYR A 30 -4.50 -4.22 2.04
C TYR A 30 -3.98 -3.15 1.08
N VAL A 31 -4.06 -3.36 -0.24
CA VAL A 31 -3.69 -2.32 -1.21
C VAL A 31 -4.57 -1.08 -1.06
N ALA A 32 -5.87 -1.26 -0.77
CA ALA A 32 -6.77 -0.14 -0.48
C ALA A 32 -6.32 0.62 0.78
N TYR A 33 -6.07 -0.09 1.88
CA TYR A 33 -5.53 0.48 3.12
C TYR A 33 -4.19 1.22 2.89
N TYR A 34 -3.26 0.60 2.15
CA TYR A 34 -1.94 1.14 1.86
C TYR A 34 -2.01 2.49 1.11
N ASN A 35 -2.97 2.62 0.19
CA ASN A 35 -3.14 3.80 -0.66
C ASN A 35 -3.98 4.90 -0.03
N LEU A 36 -4.95 4.56 0.82
CA LEU A 36 -5.97 5.50 1.29
C LEU A 36 -5.82 5.88 2.77
N GLU A 37 -5.20 5.03 3.59
CA GLU A 37 -5.20 5.18 5.04
C GLU A 37 -3.78 5.20 5.62
N ARG A 38 -2.90 4.35 5.08
CA ARG A 38 -1.52 4.26 5.54
C ARG A 38 -0.71 5.49 5.14
N LYS A 39 -0.10 6.13 6.13
CA LYS A 39 0.86 7.23 5.93
C LYS A 39 2.27 6.70 5.77
N HIS A 40 3.04 7.35 4.91
CA HIS A 40 4.42 6.93 4.60
C HIS A 40 5.39 8.07 4.87
N SER A 41 6.44 7.78 5.64
CA SER A 41 7.50 8.73 5.98
C SER A 41 8.16 9.32 4.73
N ALA A 42 8.37 8.49 3.70
CA ALA A 42 9.03 8.84 2.45
C ALA A 42 8.29 9.91 1.61
N ILE A 43 6.98 10.06 1.80
CA ILE A 43 6.16 11.08 1.12
C ILE A 43 5.59 12.10 2.11
N GLY A 44 6.32 12.37 3.19
CA GLY A 44 5.97 13.44 4.14
C GLY A 44 4.82 13.08 5.08
N TYR A 45 4.69 11.82 5.48
CA TYR A 45 3.58 11.32 6.31
C TYR A 45 2.20 11.52 5.67
N LEU A 46 2.16 11.47 4.34
CA LEU A 46 0.94 11.44 3.54
C LEU A 46 0.58 10.01 3.16
N THR A 47 -0.69 9.80 2.84
CA THR A 47 -1.10 8.62 2.09
C THR A 47 -0.73 8.78 0.61
N PRO A 48 -0.53 7.69 -0.15
CA PRO A 48 -0.22 7.77 -1.58
C PRO A 48 -1.26 8.58 -2.35
N ALA A 49 -2.56 8.38 -2.07
CA ALA A 49 -3.63 9.15 -2.71
C ALA A 49 -3.57 10.65 -2.40
N GLN A 50 -3.23 11.04 -1.17
CA GLN A 50 -3.03 12.45 -0.80
C GLN A 50 -1.82 13.04 -1.53
N PHE A 51 -0.72 12.29 -1.58
CA PHE A 51 0.48 12.74 -2.29
C PHE A 51 0.21 12.96 -3.78
N GLU A 52 -0.46 12.03 -4.46
CA GLU A 52 -0.83 12.19 -5.88
C GLU A 52 -1.74 13.41 -6.11
N THR A 53 -2.66 13.67 -5.18
CA THR A 53 -3.56 14.83 -5.24
C THR A 53 -2.79 16.15 -5.13
N LEU A 54 -1.79 16.21 -4.24
CA LEU A 54 -0.96 17.41 -4.04
C LEU A 54 0.10 17.60 -5.13
N SER A 55 0.63 16.52 -5.70
CA SER A 55 1.62 16.58 -6.78
C SER A 55 1.02 16.85 -8.16
N ARG A 56 -0.29 16.71 -8.33
CA ARG A 56 -0.95 17.10 -9.58
C ARG A 56 -0.98 18.63 -9.71
N PRO A 57 -0.42 19.21 -10.79
CA PRO A 57 -0.61 20.64 -11.04
C PRO A 57 -2.10 20.92 -11.29
N PRO A 58 -2.60 22.11 -10.91
CA PRO A 58 -3.96 22.52 -11.25
C PRO A 58 -4.11 22.53 -12.79
N LYS A 59 -5.23 21.99 -13.26
CA LYS A 59 -5.57 21.92 -14.69
C LYS A 59 -5.99 23.27 -15.23
#